data_AF-A0A1I4EKN9-F1
#
_entry.id   AF-A0A1I4EKN9-F1
#
_cell.length_a   1.000
_cell.length_b   1.000
_cell.length_c   1.000
_cell.angle_alpha   90.00
_cell.angle_beta   90.00
_cell.angle_gamma   90.00
#
_symmetry.space_group_name_H-M   'P 1'
#
loop_
_entity.id
_entity.type
_entity.pdbx_description
1 polymer ?
#
loop_
_entity_poly.entity_id
_entity_poly.type
_entity_poly.pdbx_seq_one_letter_code
_entity_poly.pdbx_strand_id
1 'polypeptide(L)'
;MQRVVPTLVSCLLAVVLTACSSFTREDPEPLIPLPENVPAKPVFKTADEVVAALERGGVECVVLRRRGGGSGLDCAAEIDGVRVENEVHVLDTEEFTRDEVGDSIASWRTPPRPRTIVAAGNWYIRVLNPAYAPQVAEALDAVVLPPLFPLPDIPKKPRYKDLDSLADALDASVGCERREREKDAADAMTCVTERSEEPCAYLELHDTSAERDDALRLAISVPELPRFIVTAGNWSIQFCDRSLGREAADDLGGVVVS
;
A
#
# COMPACT_ATOMS: atom_id res chain seq x y z
N MET A 1 -87.25 -26.94 -32.79
CA MET A 1 -87.86 -25.60 -32.84
C MET A 1 -86.94 -24.65 -32.08
N GLN A 2 -86.63 -23.48 -32.68
CA GLN A 2 -85.97 -22.27 -32.13
C GLN A 2 -84.50 -22.42 -31.68
N ARG A 3 -83.51 -21.84 -32.41
CA ARG A 3 -83.01 -20.43 -32.39
C ARG A 3 -82.26 -20.14 -31.07
N VAL A 4 -81.02 -19.65 -30.94
CA VAL A 4 -80.10 -18.73 -31.67
C VAL A 4 -78.67 -19.02 -31.09
N VAL A 5 -77.55 -19.33 -31.79
CA VAL A 5 -76.52 -18.53 -32.52
C VAL A 5 -76.00 -17.29 -31.72
N PRO A 6 -74.76 -16.77 -31.88
CA PRO A 6 -73.40 -17.27 -31.56
C PRO A 6 -72.53 -16.19 -30.85
N THR A 7 -71.20 -16.26 -31.01
CA THR A 7 -70.18 -15.17 -30.89
C THR A 7 -69.79 -14.74 -29.47
N LEU A 8 -68.52 -14.52 -29.10
CA LEU A 8 -67.35 -14.08 -29.86
C LEU A 8 -66.05 -14.54 -29.16
N VAL A 9 -65.12 -15.04 -29.98
CA VAL A 9 -63.67 -15.11 -29.70
C VAL A 9 -63.15 -13.68 -29.69
N SER A 10 -62.54 -13.22 -28.59
CA SER A 10 -61.52 -12.16 -28.53
C SER A 10 -61.12 -11.89 -27.07
N CYS A 11 -59.88 -11.44 -26.86
CA CYS A 11 -59.25 -11.04 -25.60
C CYS A 11 -58.49 -12.14 -24.82
N LEU A 12 -57.42 -12.65 -25.44
CA LEU A 12 -56.27 -13.21 -24.72
C LEU A 12 -54.98 -12.77 -25.42
N LEU A 13 -54.74 -11.47 -25.40
CA LEU A 13 -53.53 -10.82 -25.94
C LEU A 13 -53.37 -9.45 -25.29
N ALA A 14 -52.88 -9.40 -24.05
CA ALA A 14 -52.30 -8.21 -23.41
C ALA A 14 -51.79 -8.50 -21.98
N VAL A 15 -50.79 -9.38 -21.81
CA VAL A 15 -49.91 -9.34 -20.62
C VAL A 15 -48.49 -9.74 -21.02
N VAL A 16 -47.85 -8.92 -21.85
CA VAL A 16 -46.40 -8.78 -21.88
C VAL A 16 -46.16 -7.28 -21.82
N LEU A 17 -45.15 -6.84 -21.06
CA LEU A 17 -44.63 -5.46 -20.94
C LEU A 17 -45.08 -4.61 -19.74
N THR A 18 -44.87 -5.08 -18.50
CA THR A 18 -44.54 -4.18 -17.36
C THR A 18 -43.69 -4.93 -16.33
N ALA A 19 -42.48 -5.33 -16.71
CA ALA A 19 -41.44 -5.76 -15.78
C ALA A 19 -40.07 -5.22 -16.25
N CYS A 20 -40.03 -3.93 -16.55
CA CYS A 20 -38.79 -3.20 -16.86
C CYS A 20 -38.80 -1.87 -16.10
N SER A 21 -38.82 -1.92 -14.78
CA SER A 21 -38.78 -0.69 -13.98
C SER A 21 -38.34 -0.98 -12.56
N SER A 22 -37.10 -1.46 -12.43
CA SER A 22 -36.26 -1.25 -11.23
C SER A 22 -34.88 -1.89 -11.43
N PHE A 23 -34.19 -1.52 -12.50
CA PHE A 23 -32.73 -1.36 -12.40
C PHE A 23 -32.53 0.11 -12.05
N THR A 24 -32.73 0.45 -10.78
CA THR A 24 -32.13 1.67 -10.24
C THR A 24 -30.64 1.50 -10.48
N ARG A 25 -30.10 2.27 -11.42
CA ARG A 25 -28.66 2.42 -11.58
C ARG A 25 -28.17 2.91 -10.22
N GLU A 26 -27.48 2.06 -9.48
CA GLU A 26 -26.78 2.51 -8.29
C GLU A 26 -25.96 3.73 -8.72
N ASP A 27 -26.12 4.84 -7.99
CA ASP A 27 -25.29 6.00 -8.23
C ASP A 27 -23.84 5.53 -8.15
N PRO A 28 -22.98 5.92 -9.12
CA PRO A 28 -21.60 5.48 -9.09
C PRO A 28 -21.00 5.86 -7.74
N GLU A 29 -20.32 4.90 -7.12
CA GLU A 29 -19.63 5.14 -5.85
C GLU A 29 -18.74 6.37 -5.99
N PRO A 30 -18.68 7.26 -4.98
CA PRO A 30 -17.81 8.41 -5.03
C PRO A 30 -16.37 7.96 -5.26
N LEU A 31 -15.69 8.60 -6.23
CA LEU A 31 -14.28 8.32 -6.51
C LEU A 31 -13.43 8.56 -5.26
N ILE A 32 -12.47 7.67 -5.03
CA ILE A 32 -11.47 7.87 -3.99
C ILE A 32 -10.40 8.85 -4.52
N PRO A 33 -10.23 10.04 -3.92
CA PRO A 33 -9.26 11.02 -4.41
C PRO A 33 -7.83 10.49 -4.25
N LEU A 34 -6.94 10.97 -5.13
CA LEU A 34 -5.53 10.64 -5.04
C LEU A 34 -4.93 11.24 -3.74
N PRO A 35 -4.15 10.48 -2.96
CA PRO A 35 -3.57 10.99 -1.72
C PRO A 35 -2.75 12.26 -1.95
N GLU A 36 -2.84 13.23 -1.05
CA GLU A 36 -2.22 14.56 -1.20
C GLU A 36 -0.69 14.50 -1.29
N ASN A 37 -0.07 13.49 -0.68
CA ASN A 37 1.37 13.26 -0.74
C ASN A 37 1.84 12.74 -2.10
N VAL A 38 0.94 12.34 -3.01
CA VAL A 38 1.33 11.89 -4.36
C VAL A 38 1.70 13.10 -5.22
N PRO A 39 2.96 13.22 -5.67
CA PRO A 39 3.40 14.34 -6.48
C PRO A 39 2.58 14.47 -7.76
N ALA A 40 2.33 15.69 -8.23
CA ALA A 40 1.63 15.94 -9.49
C ALA A 40 2.51 15.69 -10.74
N LYS A 41 3.79 15.42 -10.55
CA LYS A 41 4.82 15.17 -11.58
C LYS A 41 5.76 14.06 -11.09
N PRO A 42 6.48 13.37 -11.98
CA PRO A 42 6.45 13.51 -13.45
C PRO A 42 5.15 12.97 -14.07
N VAL A 43 4.78 13.52 -15.23
CA VAL A 43 3.66 13.04 -16.06
C VAL A 43 4.25 12.40 -17.31
N PHE A 44 3.80 11.20 -17.65
CA PHE A 44 4.29 10.45 -18.81
C PHE A 44 3.15 10.16 -19.78
N LYS A 45 3.46 10.07 -21.06
CA LYS A 45 2.50 9.72 -22.11
C LYS A 45 2.33 8.22 -22.27
N THR A 46 3.39 7.46 -22.01
CA THR A 46 3.42 6.01 -22.23
C THR A 46 4.18 5.30 -21.12
N ALA A 47 3.90 4.02 -20.94
CA ALA A 47 4.60 3.19 -19.97
C ALA A 47 6.08 2.98 -20.34
N ASP A 48 6.43 3.04 -21.64
CA ASP A 48 7.84 2.99 -22.08
C ASP A 48 8.63 4.24 -21.60
N GLU A 49 7.98 5.42 -21.50
CA GLU A 49 8.63 6.62 -20.93
C GLU A 49 8.92 6.49 -19.44
N VAL A 50 8.06 5.78 -18.69
CA VAL A 50 8.30 5.45 -17.28
C VAL A 50 9.50 4.53 -17.13
N VAL A 51 9.63 3.51 -18.00
CA VAL A 51 10.79 2.61 -18.00
C VAL A 51 12.08 3.37 -18.32
N ALA A 52 12.06 4.24 -19.33
CA ALA A 52 13.21 5.09 -19.63
C ALA A 52 13.56 6.05 -18.47
N ALA A 53 12.57 6.48 -17.68
CA ALA A 53 12.82 7.26 -16.48
C ALA A 53 13.45 6.43 -15.35
N LEU A 54 12.99 5.18 -15.13
CA LEU A 54 13.61 4.23 -14.19
C LEU A 54 15.08 4.01 -14.53
N GLU A 55 15.39 3.76 -15.81
CA GLU A 55 16.77 3.55 -16.28
C GLU A 55 17.66 4.77 -15.98
N ARG A 56 17.15 5.99 -16.22
CA ARG A 56 17.87 7.24 -15.88
C ARG A 56 18.06 7.41 -14.37
N GLY A 57 17.13 6.91 -13.57
CA GLY A 57 17.21 6.86 -12.11
C GLY A 57 18.10 5.74 -11.56
N GLY A 58 18.74 4.95 -12.43
CA GLY A 58 19.65 3.87 -12.04
C GLY A 58 18.99 2.49 -11.87
N VAL A 59 17.71 2.35 -12.23
CA VAL A 59 16.98 1.08 -12.17
C VAL A 59 16.74 0.59 -13.60
N GLU A 60 17.64 -0.26 -14.11
CA GLU A 60 17.49 -0.84 -15.45
C GLU A 60 16.34 -1.84 -15.48
N CYS A 61 15.22 -1.49 -16.14
CA CYS A 61 14.01 -2.32 -16.16
C CYS A 61 13.77 -2.94 -17.54
N VAL A 62 14.14 -4.22 -17.69
CA VAL A 62 13.97 -4.98 -18.93
C VAL A 62 12.50 -5.30 -19.16
N VAL A 63 11.93 -4.79 -20.26
CA VAL A 63 10.52 -5.02 -20.63
C VAL A 63 10.25 -6.50 -20.90
N LEU A 64 9.27 -7.06 -20.20
CA LEU A 64 8.80 -8.44 -20.34
C LEU A 64 7.58 -8.55 -21.25
N ARG A 65 6.61 -7.64 -21.09
CA ARG A 65 5.40 -7.58 -21.94
C ARG A 65 4.82 -6.18 -22.00
N ARG A 66 4.08 -5.87 -23.07
CA ARG A 66 3.32 -4.62 -23.24
C ARG A 66 1.82 -4.91 -23.24
N ARG A 67 1.03 -3.96 -22.74
CA ARG A 67 -0.44 -4.02 -22.60
C ARG A 67 -1.06 -2.67 -22.95
N GLY A 68 -2.36 -2.67 -23.27
CA GLY A 68 -3.14 -1.43 -23.38
C GLY A 68 -2.67 -0.43 -24.46
N GLY A 69 -2.01 -0.88 -25.53
CA GLY A 69 -1.58 0.03 -26.61
C GLY A 69 -0.49 1.04 -26.20
N GLY A 70 0.23 0.80 -25.10
CA GLY A 70 1.29 1.69 -24.59
C GLY A 70 0.99 2.29 -23.22
N SER A 71 -0.23 2.16 -22.71
CA SER A 71 -0.63 2.61 -21.36
C SER A 71 -0.20 1.66 -20.25
N GLY A 72 0.26 0.44 -20.55
CA GLY A 72 0.78 -0.45 -19.52
C GLY A 72 1.84 -1.41 -20.04
N LEU A 73 2.74 -1.81 -19.15
CA LEU A 73 3.75 -2.84 -19.44
C LEU A 73 4.19 -3.53 -18.16
N ASP A 74 4.93 -4.62 -18.33
CA ASP A 74 5.63 -5.28 -17.25
C ASP A 74 7.11 -5.26 -17.57
N CYS A 75 7.93 -4.96 -16.58
CA CYS A 75 9.37 -5.02 -16.70
C CYS A 75 9.98 -5.67 -15.46
N ALA A 76 11.20 -6.19 -15.59
CA ALA A 76 11.99 -6.70 -14.48
C ALA A 76 13.29 -5.91 -14.36
N ALA A 77 13.60 -5.47 -13.15
CA ALA A 77 14.88 -4.85 -12.81
C ALA A 77 15.69 -5.78 -11.91
N GLU A 78 17.01 -5.67 -11.96
CA GLU A 78 17.90 -6.25 -10.95
C GLU A 78 18.27 -5.16 -9.96
N ILE A 79 17.84 -5.31 -8.71
CA ILE A 79 18.14 -4.38 -7.62
C ILE A 79 18.82 -5.20 -6.52
N ASP A 80 20.04 -4.83 -6.16
CA ASP A 80 20.85 -5.55 -5.17
C ASP A 80 20.99 -7.06 -5.44
N GLY A 81 21.10 -7.44 -6.72
CA GLY A 81 21.20 -8.84 -7.15
C GLY A 81 19.89 -9.63 -7.11
N VAL A 82 18.77 -8.96 -6.82
CA VAL A 82 17.43 -9.57 -6.78
C VAL A 82 16.60 -9.08 -7.96
N ARG A 83 15.93 -10.02 -8.64
CA ARG A 83 14.99 -9.72 -9.71
C ARG A 83 13.69 -9.17 -9.13
N VAL A 84 13.38 -7.93 -9.47
CA VAL A 84 12.19 -7.19 -9.05
C VAL A 84 11.28 -6.97 -10.26
N GLU A 85 10.09 -7.57 -10.24
CA GLU A 85 9.10 -7.40 -11.31
C GLU A 85 8.13 -6.25 -10.99
N ASN A 86 7.85 -5.45 -12.01
CA ASN A 86 7.08 -4.22 -11.93
C ASN A 86 5.97 -4.24 -12.98
N GLU A 87 4.72 -3.99 -12.57
CA GLU A 87 3.62 -3.72 -13.50
C GLU A 87 3.38 -2.20 -13.57
N VAL A 88 3.73 -1.59 -14.71
CA VAL A 88 3.64 -0.16 -14.96
C VAL A 88 2.31 0.18 -15.61
N HIS A 89 1.66 1.23 -15.12
CA HIS A 89 0.40 1.75 -15.63
C HIS A 89 0.49 3.28 -15.79
N VAL A 90 0.10 3.79 -16.95
CA VAL A 90 0.01 5.21 -17.28
C VAL A 90 -1.42 5.48 -17.73
N LEU A 91 -2.07 6.46 -17.11
CA LEU A 91 -3.43 6.88 -17.45
C LEU A 91 -3.37 8.16 -18.27
N ASP A 92 -4.06 8.18 -19.40
CA ASP A 92 -4.09 9.37 -20.25
C ASP A 92 -4.76 10.53 -19.52
N THR A 93 -4.06 11.65 -19.37
CA THR A 93 -4.58 12.84 -18.69
C THR A 93 -5.73 13.53 -19.44
N GLU A 94 -5.92 13.22 -20.72
CA GLU A 94 -7.09 13.69 -21.50
C GLU A 94 -8.35 12.86 -21.20
N GLU A 95 -8.18 11.60 -20.78
CA GLU A 95 -9.29 10.66 -20.50
C GLU A 95 -9.56 10.49 -19.01
N PHE A 96 -8.54 10.62 -18.16
CA PHE A 96 -8.61 10.36 -16.72
C PHE A 96 -8.29 11.62 -15.92
N THR A 97 -9.22 11.97 -15.04
CA THR A 97 -9.02 12.97 -14.00
C THR A 97 -8.10 12.46 -12.90
N ARG A 98 -7.56 13.39 -12.09
CA ARG A 98 -6.71 13.04 -10.95
C ARG A 98 -7.43 12.14 -9.93
N ASP A 99 -8.74 12.33 -9.74
CA ASP A 99 -9.52 11.50 -8.84
C ASP A 99 -9.75 10.10 -9.41
N GLU A 100 -9.91 9.94 -10.73
CA GLU A 100 -9.96 8.61 -11.36
C GLU A 100 -8.61 7.87 -11.30
N VAL A 101 -7.49 8.60 -11.36
CA VAL A 101 -6.16 8.04 -11.06
C VAL A 101 -6.09 7.58 -9.60
N GLY A 102 -6.59 8.40 -8.67
CA GLY A 102 -6.70 8.07 -7.25
C GLY A 102 -7.52 6.81 -7.01
N ASP A 103 -8.68 6.70 -7.64
CA ASP A 103 -9.60 5.58 -7.52
C ASP A 103 -8.99 4.29 -8.07
N SER A 104 -8.34 4.37 -9.23
CA SER A 104 -7.60 3.25 -9.81
C SER A 104 -6.49 2.75 -8.86
N ILE A 105 -5.70 3.66 -8.28
CA ILE A 105 -4.68 3.32 -7.30
C ILE A 105 -5.31 2.71 -6.03
N ALA A 106 -6.40 3.28 -5.53
CA ALA A 106 -7.09 2.79 -4.35
C ALA A 106 -7.56 1.35 -4.55
N SER A 107 -8.12 1.03 -5.72
CA SER A 107 -8.60 -0.31 -6.06
C SER A 107 -7.52 -1.40 -5.95
N TRP A 108 -6.26 -1.05 -6.25
CA TRP A 108 -5.11 -1.96 -6.12
C TRP A 108 -4.58 -2.06 -4.70
N ARG A 109 -4.79 -1.03 -3.88
CA ARG A 109 -4.37 -1.01 -2.49
C ARG A 109 -5.38 -1.69 -1.57
N THR A 110 -6.64 -1.80 -1.98
CA THR A 110 -7.70 -2.45 -1.18
C THR A 110 -7.72 -3.98 -1.30
N PRO A 111 -8.28 -4.70 -0.31
CA PRO A 111 -8.53 -6.15 -0.38
C PRO A 111 -9.32 -6.55 -1.64
N PRO A 112 -9.20 -7.80 -2.13
CA PRO A 112 -8.67 -8.98 -1.44
C PRO A 112 -7.18 -9.27 -1.70
N ARG A 113 -6.54 -8.55 -2.61
CA ARG A 113 -5.11 -8.74 -2.94
C ARG A 113 -4.40 -7.39 -2.95
N PRO A 114 -4.27 -6.75 -1.78
CA PRO A 114 -3.76 -5.40 -1.70
C PRO A 114 -2.30 -5.37 -2.14
N ARG A 115 -1.90 -4.29 -2.81
CA ARG A 115 -0.56 -4.11 -3.39
C ARG A 115 0.09 -2.85 -2.86
N THR A 116 1.41 -2.90 -2.76
CA THR A 116 2.25 -1.71 -2.64
C THR A 116 2.35 -1.04 -4.00
N ILE A 117 2.12 0.26 -4.04
CA ILE A 117 2.09 1.06 -5.25
C ILE A 117 3.17 2.13 -5.16
N VAL A 118 3.92 2.34 -6.24
CA VAL A 118 4.72 3.56 -6.43
C VAL A 118 3.94 4.46 -7.37
N ALA A 119 3.73 5.73 -7.02
CA ALA A 119 2.88 6.62 -7.81
C ALA A 119 3.40 8.06 -7.87
N ALA A 120 3.19 8.68 -9.02
CA ALA A 120 3.32 10.12 -9.24
C ALA A 120 2.52 10.53 -10.49
N GLY A 121 2.22 11.83 -10.62
CA GLY A 121 1.56 12.40 -11.80
C GLY A 121 0.30 11.65 -12.22
N ASN A 122 0.36 11.01 -13.38
CA ASN A 122 -0.72 10.26 -14.02
C ASN A 122 -0.43 8.76 -14.14
N TRP A 123 0.51 8.23 -13.37
CA TRP A 123 0.98 6.85 -13.49
C TRP A 123 1.18 6.20 -12.13
N TYR A 124 1.21 4.87 -12.15
CA TYR A 124 1.55 4.08 -10.99
C TYR A 124 2.23 2.76 -11.39
N ILE A 125 3.04 2.23 -10.49
CA ILE A 125 3.73 0.96 -10.62
C ILE A 125 3.31 0.06 -9.47
N ARG A 126 2.84 -1.14 -9.79
CA ARG A 126 2.71 -2.23 -8.82
C ARG A 126 4.04 -2.94 -8.73
N VAL A 127 4.76 -2.72 -7.63
CA VAL A 127 6.03 -3.41 -7.35
C VAL A 127 5.69 -4.75 -6.74
N LEU A 128 6.01 -5.85 -7.44
CA LEU A 128 5.60 -7.19 -6.99
C LEU A 128 6.36 -7.66 -5.76
N ASN A 129 7.56 -7.13 -5.52
CA ASN A 129 8.28 -7.27 -4.26
C ASN A 129 8.31 -5.92 -3.50
N PRO A 130 7.44 -5.72 -2.49
CA PRO A 130 7.33 -4.45 -1.77
C PRO A 130 8.62 -3.93 -1.13
N ALA A 131 9.58 -4.82 -0.83
CA ALA A 131 10.85 -4.43 -0.21
C ALA A 131 11.65 -3.45 -1.08
N TYR A 132 11.44 -3.48 -2.40
CA TYR A 132 12.15 -2.66 -3.37
C TYR A 132 11.34 -1.45 -3.85
N ALA A 133 10.13 -1.26 -3.31
CA ALA A 133 9.30 -0.10 -3.66
C ALA A 133 9.97 1.25 -3.34
N PRO A 134 10.72 1.42 -2.22
CA PRO A 134 11.45 2.65 -1.95
C PRO A 134 12.47 3.01 -3.04
N GLN A 135 13.30 2.06 -3.47
CA GLN A 135 14.31 2.28 -4.51
C GLN A 135 13.66 2.63 -5.86
N VAL A 136 12.55 1.98 -6.20
CA VAL A 136 11.76 2.30 -7.41
C VAL A 136 11.16 3.71 -7.33
N ALA A 137 10.69 4.12 -6.15
CA ALA A 137 10.13 5.45 -5.92
C ALA A 137 11.20 6.54 -6.00
N GLU A 138 12.37 6.32 -5.40
CA GLU A 138 13.51 7.23 -5.45
C GLU A 138 13.98 7.47 -6.89
N ALA A 139 14.11 6.40 -7.69
CA ALA A 139 14.51 6.49 -9.09
C ALA A 139 13.57 7.32 -9.98
N LEU A 140 12.32 7.52 -9.54
CA LEU A 140 11.26 8.18 -10.31
C LEU A 140 10.76 9.50 -9.70
N ASP A 141 11.32 9.95 -8.58
CA ASP A 141 10.80 11.10 -7.81
C ASP A 141 9.30 10.91 -7.47
N ALA A 142 8.99 9.72 -6.95
CA ALA A 142 7.63 9.26 -6.65
C ALA A 142 7.46 8.90 -5.17
N VAL A 143 6.24 8.53 -4.78
CA VAL A 143 5.95 8.07 -3.41
C VAL A 143 5.53 6.62 -3.39
N VAL A 144 5.89 5.94 -2.29
CA VAL A 144 5.39 4.61 -1.95
C VAL A 144 4.05 4.75 -1.23
N LEU A 145 3.03 4.09 -1.76
CA LEU A 145 1.71 3.96 -1.15
C LEU A 145 1.54 2.52 -0.67
N PRO A 146 1.48 2.28 0.64
CA PRO A 146 1.35 0.93 1.16
C PRO A 146 -0.05 0.36 0.89
N PRO A 147 -0.21 -0.96 0.94
CA PRO A 147 -1.53 -1.60 0.91
C PRO A 147 -2.45 -1.05 2.01
N LEU A 148 -3.77 -1.12 1.82
CA LEU A 148 -4.80 -0.63 2.75
C LEU A 148 -5.50 -1.78 3.49
N PHE A 149 -4.74 -2.75 4.01
CA PHE A 149 -5.32 -3.74 4.92
C PHE A 149 -5.56 -3.13 6.31
N PRO A 150 -6.57 -3.62 7.05
CA PRO A 150 -6.82 -3.14 8.40
C PRO A 150 -5.65 -3.51 9.33
N LEU A 151 -5.24 -2.54 10.15
CA LEU A 151 -4.34 -2.76 11.28
C LEU A 151 -5.17 -3.08 12.53
N PRO A 152 -4.60 -3.74 13.56
CA PRO A 152 -5.26 -3.86 14.86
C PRO A 152 -5.49 -2.48 15.49
N ASP A 153 -6.27 -2.43 16.56
CA ASP A 153 -6.43 -1.21 17.36
C ASP A 153 -5.10 -0.84 18.03
N ILE A 154 -4.37 0.10 17.43
CA ILE A 154 -3.07 0.57 17.95
C ILE A 154 -3.29 1.67 19.01
N PRO A 155 -2.75 1.50 20.23
CA PRO A 155 -2.80 2.53 21.26
C PRO A 155 -2.21 3.86 20.77
N LYS A 156 -2.89 4.98 21.06
CA LYS A 156 -2.40 6.33 20.71
C LYS A 156 -1.28 6.85 21.64
N LYS A 157 -0.95 6.10 22.68
CA LYS A 157 0.06 6.41 23.70
C LYS A 157 0.76 5.11 24.14
N PRO A 158 2.00 5.18 24.65
CA PRO A 158 2.83 6.38 24.82
C PRO A 158 3.34 6.94 23.49
N ARG A 159 3.69 8.23 23.48
CA ARG A 159 4.40 8.90 22.39
C ARG A 159 5.77 9.33 22.89
N TYR A 160 6.78 9.20 22.05
CA TYR A 160 8.14 9.64 22.36
C TYR A 160 8.49 10.84 21.49
N LYS A 161 9.27 11.76 22.08
CA LYS A 161 9.68 13.01 21.43
C LYS A 161 10.90 12.84 20.52
N ASP A 162 11.72 11.84 20.79
CA ASP A 162 12.95 11.53 20.07
C ASP A 162 13.29 10.05 20.24
N LEU A 163 14.15 9.55 19.34
CA LEU A 163 14.60 8.17 19.34
C LEU A 163 15.32 7.76 20.62
N ASP A 164 16.11 8.66 21.22
CA ASP A 164 16.87 8.33 22.43
C ASP A 164 15.92 8.04 23.60
N SER A 165 14.82 8.80 23.72
CA SER A 165 13.78 8.55 24.73
C SER A 165 13.05 7.22 24.51
N LEU A 166 12.83 6.81 23.25
CA LEU A 166 12.26 5.51 22.92
C LEU A 166 13.25 4.38 23.25
N ALA A 167 14.52 4.57 22.90
CA ALA A 167 15.58 3.61 23.18
C ALA A 167 15.81 3.43 24.68
N ASP A 168 15.75 4.52 25.48
CA ASP A 168 15.83 4.45 26.94
C ASP A 168 14.64 3.69 27.55
N ALA A 169 13.44 3.88 27.01
CA ALA A 169 12.26 3.12 27.44
C ALA A 169 12.36 1.63 27.09
N LEU A 170 12.91 1.31 25.90
CA LEU A 170 13.18 -0.06 25.50
C LEU A 170 14.27 -0.70 26.38
N ASP A 171 15.34 0.05 26.67
CA ASP A 171 16.46 -0.37 27.51
C ASP A 171 15.99 -0.78 28.91
N ALA A 172 15.08 0.00 29.50
CA ALA A 172 14.48 -0.30 30.79
C ALA A 172 13.56 -1.53 30.81
N SER A 173 13.14 -2.05 29.65
CA SER A 173 12.25 -3.21 29.51
C SER A 173 13.02 -4.48 29.15
N VAL A 174 13.73 -4.48 28.00
CA VAL A 174 14.39 -5.67 27.45
C VAL A 174 15.84 -5.42 27.00
N GLY A 175 16.42 -4.31 27.43
CA GLY A 175 17.74 -3.83 27.01
C GLY A 175 17.76 -3.22 25.61
N CYS A 176 18.61 -2.22 25.44
CA CYS A 176 18.90 -1.55 24.18
C CYS A 176 20.32 -0.97 24.23
N GLU A 177 21.29 -1.88 24.27
CA GLU A 177 22.72 -1.58 24.26
C GLU A 177 23.24 -1.43 22.83
N ARG A 178 24.48 -0.93 22.68
CA ARG A 178 25.16 -0.76 21.37
C ARG A 178 24.24 -0.11 20.32
N ARG A 179 23.67 1.04 20.70
CA ARG A 179 22.75 1.82 19.88
C ARG A 179 23.48 2.38 18.66
N GLU A 180 22.98 2.06 17.47
CA GLU A 180 23.49 2.55 16.19
C GLU A 180 22.37 3.26 15.43
N ARG A 181 22.60 4.51 15.00
CA ARG A 181 21.64 5.23 14.16
C ARG A 181 21.81 4.80 12.71
N GLU A 182 20.70 4.63 12.01
CA GLU A 182 20.73 4.29 10.60
C GLU A 182 21.22 5.47 9.78
N LYS A 183 22.14 5.20 8.84
CA LYS A 183 22.76 6.26 8.03
C LYS A 183 21.78 6.91 7.07
N ASP A 184 20.84 6.10 6.58
CA ASP A 184 19.88 6.50 5.55
C ASP A 184 18.47 6.77 6.13
N ALA A 185 18.32 6.67 7.46
CA ALA A 185 17.07 6.93 8.17
C ALA A 185 17.33 7.61 9.53
N ALA A 186 17.26 8.94 9.56
CA ALA A 186 17.57 9.75 10.75
C ALA A 186 16.68 9.42 11.97
N ASP A 187 15.47 8.97 11.71
CA ASP A 187 14.46 8.57 12.69
C ASP A 187 14.42 7.06 12.92
N ALA A 188 15.47 6.34 12.52
CA ALA A 188 15.68 4.93 12.84
C ALA A 188 16.96 4.65 13.65
N MET A 189 16.91 3.61 14.46
CA MET A 189 18.01 3.13 15.29
C MET A 189 17.95 1.62 15.45
N THR A 190 19.10 0.96 15.43
CA THR A 190 19.26 -0.43 15.85
C THR A 190 19.90 -0.52 17.23
N CYS A 191 19.53 -1.54 18.00
CA CYS A 191 20.22 -1.87 19.22
C CYS A 191 20.19 -3.37 19.54
N VAL A 192 21.08 -3.73 20.46
CA VAL A 192 21.25 -5.08 20.99
C VAL A 192 20.44 -5.20 22.27
N THR A 193 19.61 -6.24 22.34
CA THR A 193 18.76 -6.54 23.50
C THR A 193 19.43 -7.57 24.42
N GLU A 194 18.93 -7.75 25.63
CA GLU A 194 19.52 -8.65 26.63
C GLU A 194 19.61 -10.12 26.19
N ARG A 195 18.83 -10.52 25.17
CA ARG A 195 18.76 -11.90 24.67
C ARG A 195 19.51 -12.13 23.36
N SER A 196 20.25 -11.15 22.87
CA SER A 196 20.97 -11.26 21.60
C SER A 196 22.38 -10.67 21.71
N GLU A 197 23.34 -11.30 21.01
CA GLU A 197 24.68 -10.72 20.80
C GLU A 197 24.76 -9.86 19.54
N GLU A 198 23.73 -9.92 18.69
CA GLU A 198 23.57 -9.14 17.47
C GLU A 198 22.41 -8.14 17.60
N PRO A 199 22.39 -7.04 16.80
CA PRO A 199 21.25 -6.13 16.79
C PRO A 199 19.93 -6.88 16.55
N CYS A 200 19.01 -6.76 17.51
CA CYS A 200 17.75 -7.53 17.52
C CYS A 200 16.52 -6.63 17.69
N ALA A 201 16.72 -5.33 17.95
CA ALA A 201 15.65 -4.35 17.96
C ALA A 201 15.98 -3.25 16.94
N TYR A 202 15.05 -3.02 16.01
CA TYR A 202 15.09 -1.92 15.07
C TYR A 202 13.93 -0.96 15.40
N LEU A 203 14.27 0.23 15.84
CA LEU A 203 13.37 1.25 16.37
C LEU A 203 13.16 2.31 15.28
N GLU A 204 11.92 2.71 15.07
CA GLU A 204 11.58 3.86 14.24
C GLU A 204 10.65 4.80 15.00
N LEU A 205 10.94 6.09 14.88
CA LEU A 205 10.06 7.15 15.31
C LEU A 205 9.39 7.79 14.08
N HIS A 206 8.12 8.13 14.24
CA HIS A 206 7.30 8.73 13.19
C HIS A 206 6.80 10.09 13.68
N ASP A 207 6.62 11.05 12.77
CA ASP A 207 6.04 12.35 13.14
C ASP A 207 4.58 12.18 13.56
N THR A 208 3.84 11.37 12.82
CA THR A 208 2.41 11.12 13.02
C THR A 208 2.08 9.65 13.19
N SER A 209 0.91 9.39 13.77
CA SER A 209 0.35 8.03 13.83
C SER A 209 -0.03 7.49 12.45
N ALA A 210 -0.31 8.38 11.49
CA ALA A 210 -0.66 8.00 10.12
C ALA A 210 0.56 7.49 9.35
N GLU A 211 1.70 8.18 9.44
CA GLU A 211 2.97 7.71 8.84
C GLU A 211 3.42 6.39 9.45
N ARG A 212 3.31 6.26 10.78
CA ARG A 212 3.54 4.98 11.46
C ARG A 212 2.66 3.87 10.87
N ASP A 213 1.37 4.11 10.71
CA ASP A 213 0.46 3.11 10.16
C ASP A 213 0.83 2.74 8.71
N ASP A 214 1.27 3.70 7.92
CA ASP A 214 1.75 3.45 6.56
C ASP A 214 3.05 2.65 6.53
N ALA A 215 4.01 2.97 7.41
CA ALA A 215 5.24 2.21 7.59
C ALA A 215 4.95 0.77 8.05
N LEU A 216 4.02 0.57 8.99
CA LEU A 216 3.59 -0.76 9.43
C LEU A 216 2.99 -1.57 8.27
N ARG A 217 2.09 -0.96 7.49
CA ARG A 217 1.48 -1.65 6.34
C ARG A 217 2.51 -2.03 5.29
N LEU A 218 3.51 -1.19 5.06
CA LEU A 218 4.61 -1.52 4.17
C LEU A 218 5.45 -2.68 4.74
N ALA A 219 5.89 -2.58 6.00
CA ALA A 219 6.74 -3.58 6.64
C ALA A 219 6.10 -4.98 6.66
N ILE A 220 4.81 -5.07 6.99
CA ILE A 220 4.06 -6.34 7.02
C ILE A 220 3.83 -6.90 5.62
N SER A 221 3.82 -6.04 4.59
CA SER A 221 3.66 -6.48 3.21
C SER A 221 4.89 -7.19 2.64
N VAL A 222 6.07 -7.02 3.27
CA VAL A 222 7.32 -7.67 2.86
C VAL A 222 7.42 -9.07 3.47
N PRO A 223 7.42 -10.14 2.66
CA PRO A 223 7.38 -11.49 3.22
C PRO A 223 8.62 -11.88 4.04
N GLU A 224 9.79 -11.36 3.68
CA GLU A 224 11.11 -11.77 4.15
C GLU A 224 11.55 -11.08 5.45
N LEU A 225 10.88 -10.00 5.87
CA LEU A 225 11.24 -9.30 7.11
C LEU A 225 10.77 -10.09 8.34
N PRO A 226 11.60 -10.27 9.39
CA PRO A 226 11.20 -10.95 10.61
C PRO A 226 10.03 -10.20 11.29
N ARG A 227 8.86 -10.83 11.32
CA ARG A 227 7.57 -10.17 11.62
C ARG A 227 7.21 -10.22 13.10
N PHE A 228 7.91 -9.45 13.90
CA PHE A 228 7.39 -9.12 15.23
C PHE A 228 7.55 -7.63 15.49
N ILE A 229 6.53 -6.86 15.09
CA ILE A 229 6.53 -5.41 15.23
C ILE A 229 5.67 -5.03 16.43
N VAL A 230 6.23 -4.26 17.34
CA VAL A 230 5.53 -3.67 18.48
C VAL A 230 5.36 -2.19 18.22
N THR A 231 4.19 -1.66 18.54
CA THR A 231 3.93 -0.25 18.24
C THR A 231 2.89 0.38 19.16
N ALA A 232 3.04 1.69 19.39
CA ALA A 232 2.02 2.58 19.90
C ALA A 232 2.33 4.02 19.45
N GLY A 233 1.42 4.96 19.76
CA GLY A 233 1.65 6.40 19.66
C GLY A 233 2.21 6.88 18.33
N ASN A 234 3.53 7.02 18.24
CA ASN A 234 4.27 7.45 17.06
C ASN A 234 5.56 6.65 16.84
N TRP A 235 5.62 5.42 17.32
CA TRP A 235 6.83 4.60 17.28
C TRP A 235 6.52 3.17 16.87
N SER A 236 7.49 2.51 16.25
CA SER A 236 7.46 1.07 15.97
C SER A 236 8.81 0.46 16.31
N ILE A 237 8.79 -0.78 16.81
CA ILE A 237 10.00 -1.55 17.09
C ILE A 237 9.83 -2.93 16.48
N GLN A 238 10.73 -3.28 15.57
CA GLN A 238 10.82 -4.61 15.00
C GLN A 238 11.81 -5.44 15.81
N PHE A 239 11.38 -6.64 16.22
CA PHE A 239 12.19 -7.57 16.99
C PHE A 239 12.57 -8.80 16.18
N CYS A 240 13.79 -9.30 16.40
CA CYS A 240 14.24 -10.58 15.87
C CYS A 240 13.58 -11.78 16.60
N ASP A 241 13.18 -11.60 17.85
CA ASP A 241 12.57 -12.61 18.70
C ASP A 241 11.15 -12.22 19.17
N ARG A 242 10.23 -13.20 19.13
CA ARG A 242 8.82 -12.99 19.48
C ARG A 242 8.61 -12.80 20.98
N SER A 243 9.44 -13.41 21.83
CA SER A 243 9.28 -13.31 23.28
C SER A 243 9.68 -11.91 23.76
N LEU A 244 10.79 -11.38 23.23
CA LEU A 244 11.25 -10.01 23.47
C LEU A 244 10.17 -8.99 23.12
N GLY A 245 9.61 -9.10 21.91
CA GLY A 245 8.61 -8.12 21.50
C GLY A 245 7.32 -8.19 22.32
N ARG A 246 6.90 -9.35 22.84
CA ARG A 246 5.70 -9.41 23.71
C ARG A 246 5.92 -8.68 25.01
N GLU A 247 7.08 -8.91 25.63
CA GLU A 247 7.49 -8.26 26.86
C GLU A 247 7.60 -6.75 26.66
N ALA A 248 8.26 -6.30 25.59
CA ALA A 248 8.31 -4.89 25.21
C ALA A 248 6.91 -4.31 24.92
N ALA A 249 6.00 -5.07 24.31
CA ALA A 249 4.63 -4.60 24.08
C ALA A 249 3.89 -4.36 25.41
N ASP A 250 4.00 -5.30 26.36
CA ASP A 250 3.35 -5.18 27.66
C ASP A 250 3.93 -4.01 28.47
N ASP A 251 5.25 -3.86 28.49
CA ASP A 251 5.96 -2.84 29.29
C ASP A 251 5.84 -1.43 28.70
N LEU A 252 5.99 -1.29 27.38
CA LEU A 252 5.92 0.01 26.70
C LEU A 252 4.47 0.42 26.37
N GLY A 253 3.48 -0.40 26.73
CA GLY A 253 2.06 -0.14 26.44
C GLY A 253 1.74 -0.16 24.93
N GLY A 254 2.46 -1.02 24.21
CA GLY A 254 2.31 -1.26 22.78
C GLY A 254 1.28 -2.34 22.43
N VAL A 255 1.12 -2.55 21.13
CA VAL A 255 0.45 -3.72 20.57
C VAL A 255 1.37 -4.39 19.56
N VAL A 256 1.23 -5.71 19.43
CA VAL A 256 1.92 -6.51 18.42
C VAL A 256 1.17 -6.44 17.10
N VAL A 257 1.89 -6.22 16.01
CA VAL A 257 1.37 -6.23 14.65
C VAL A 257 2.16 -7.25 13.83
N SER A 258 1.45 -8.11 13.09
CA SER A 258 2.02 -9.22 12.30
C SER A 258 1.19 -9.57 11.08
#